data_AF-A0AAJ5BCV4-F1
#
_entry.id   AF-A0AAJ5BCV4-F1
#
_cell.length_a   1.000
_cell.length_b   1.000
_cell.length_c   1.000
_cell.angle_alpha   90.00
_cell.angle_beta   90.00
_cell.angle_gamma   90.00
#
_symmetry.space_group_name_H-M   'P 1'
#
loop_
_entity.id
_entity.type
_entity.pdbx_description
1 polymer ?
#
loop_
_entity_poly.entity_id
_entity_poly.type
_entity_poly.pdbx_seq_one_letter_code
_entity_poly.pdbx_strand_id
1 'polypeptide(L)'
;MLYKQTVINELLELLQRLMKDDKLKELILVGDTALALKIGHRLSVDIDLFSTTDFAPNSLADYLQNNYDAEITRIANNTNTVLACIEV
;
A
#
# COMPACT_ATOMS: atom_id res chain seq x y z
N MET A 1 16.78 -4.51 -10.69
CA MET A 1 17.10 -4.40 -9.24
C MET A 1 16.38 -3.16 -8.70
N LEU A 2 15.92 -3.15 -7.44
CA LEU A 2 15.25 -1.98 -6.83
C LEU A 2 16.22 -1.18 -5.96
N TYR A 3 16.07 0.14 -5.93
CA TYR A 3 16.80 1.07 -5.06
C TYR A 3 16.18 1.12 -3.66
N LYS A 4 16.34 0.05 -2.89
CA LYS A 4 15.70 -0.13 -1.57
C LYS A 4 16.04 0.97 -0.55
N GLN A 5 17.18 1.65 -0.71
CA GLN A 5 17.58 2.80 0.11
C GLN A 5 16.71 4.05 -0.08
N THR A 6 15.78 4.04 -1.03
CA THR A 6 14.80 5.13 -1.25
C THR A 6 13.57 5.06 -0.36
N VAL A 7 13.50 4.05 0.51
CA VAL A 7 12.48 3.92 1.56
C VAL A 7 13.19 3.51 2.84
N ILE A 8 12.61 3.85 3.99
CA ILE A 8 13.11 3.35 5.28
C ILE A 8 12.83 1.85 5.40
N ASN A 9 13.56 1.15 6.27
CA ASN A 9 13.49 -0.30 6.37
C ASN A 9 12.09 -0.76 6.82
N GLU A 10 11.50 -0.04 7.77
CA GLU A 10 10.18 -0.29 8.34
C GLU A 10 9.10 -0.25 7.26
N LEU A 11 9.14 0.78 6.40
CA LEU A 11 8.25 0.91 5.24
C LEU A 11 8.48 -0.20 4.21
N LEU A 12 9.74 -0.57 3.96
CA LEU A 12 10.08 -1.64 3.02
C LEU A 12 9.56 -3.00 3.51
N GLU A 13 9.62 -3.27 4.81
CA GLU A 13 9.10 -4.48 5.44
C GLU A 13 7.57 -4.54 5.36
N LEU A 14 6.89 -3.43 5.69
CA LEU A 14 5.44 -3.33 5.51
C LEU A 14 5.05 -3.56 4.04
N LEU A 15 5.71 -2.87 3.10
CA LEU A 15 5.44 -3.03 1.68
C LEU A 15 5.63 -4.49 1.23
N GLN A 16 6.69 -5.16 1.68
CA GLN A 16 6.92 -6.57 1.35
C GLN A 16 5.85 -7.49 1.94
N ARG A 17 5.32 -7.19 3.13
CA ARG A 17 4.21 -7.93 3.74
C ARG A 17 2.94 -7.73 2.91
N LEU A 18 2.57 -6.49 2.61
CA LEU A 18 1.41 -6.15 1.79
C LEU A 18 1.46 -6.83 0.41
N MET A 19 2.61 -6.80 -0.27
CA MET A 19 2.76 -7.40 -1.61
C MET A 19 2.82 -8.93 -1.62
N LYS A 20 2.98 -9.58 -0.46
CA LYS A 20 2.94 -11.04 -0.32
C LYS A 20 1.58 -11.56 0.17
N ASP A 21 0.67 -10.65 0.50
CA ASP A 21 -0.66 -11.02 1.00
C ASP A 21 -1.59 -11.40 -0.16
N ASP A 22 -2.09 -12.63 -0.13
CA ASP A 22 -2.99 -13.15 -1.16
C ASP A 22 -4.29 -12.35 -1.30
N LYS A 23 -4.74 -11.65 -0.24
CA LYS A 23 -5.91 -10.75 -0.31
C LYS A 23 -5.61 -9.43 -1.02
N LEU A 24 -4.34 -9.05 -1.10
CA LEU A 24 -3.87 -7.81 -1.70
C LEU A 24 -3.15 -8.03 -3.04
N LYS A 25 -3.07 -9.27 -3.54
CA LYS A 25 -2.29 -9.64 -4.73
C LYS A 25 -2.66 -8.89 -6.03
N GLU A 26 -3.90 -8.41 -6.14
CA GLU A 26 -4.38 -7.65 -7.31
C GLU A 26 -4.04 -6.15 -7.19
N LEU A 27 -3.54 -5.72 -6.03
CA LEU A 27 -3.05 -4.36 -5.81
C LEU A 27 -1.60 -4.23 -6.26
N ILE A 28 -1.32 -3.13 -6.93
CA ILE A 28 -0.03 -2.81 -7.53
C ILE A 28 0.49 -1.53 -6.89
N LEU A 29 1.74 -1.54 -6.43
CA LEU A 29 2.42 -0.33 -5.99
C LEU A 29 2.62 0.61 -7.19
N VAL A 30 2.09 1.83 -7.07
CA VAL A 30 2.18 2.88 -8.09
C VAL A 30 2.75 4.17 -7.48
N GLY A 31 2.64 5.26 -8.22
CA GLY A 31 3.02 6.59 -7.75
C GLY A 31 4.52 6.76 -7.54
N ASP A 32 4.85 7.76 -6.75
CA ASP A 32 6.23 8.19 -6.56
C ASP A 32 7.08 7.16 -5.81
N THR A 33 6.49 6.38 -4.90
CA THR A 33 7.23 5.33 -4.18
C THR A 33 7.64 4.20 -5.12
N ALA A 34 6.76 3.80 -6.05
CA ALA A 34 7.14 2.86 -7.10
C ALA A 34 8.29 3.42 -7.95
N LEU A 35 8.20 4.69 -8.35
CA LEU A 35 9.24 5.35 -9.16
C LEU A 35 10.56 5.48 -8.38
N ALA A 36 10.52 5.83 -7.10
CA ALA A 36 11.68 5.92 -6.23
C ALA A 36 12.43 4.60 -6.14
N LEU A 37 11.71 3.49 -5.91
CA LEU A 37 12.27 2.14 -5.92
C LEU A 37 12.83 1.74 -7.29
N LYS A 38 12.30 2.26 -8.40
CA LYS A 38 12.75 1.92 -9.76
C LYS A 38 14.00 2.67 -10.21
N ILE A 39 14.10 3.97 -9.91
CA ILE A 39 15.17 4.84 -10.45
C ILE A 39 16.07 5.49 -9.40
N GLY A 40 15.77 5.33 -8.10
CA GLY A 40 16.65 5.82 -7.04
C GLY A 40 16.63 7.34 -6.82
N HIS A 41 15.60 8.04 -7.29
CA HIS A 41 15.64 9.50 -7.46
C HIS A 41 15.42 10.32 -6.18
N ARG A 42 14.75 9.77 -5.15
CA ARG A 42 14.50 10.43 -3.86
C ARG A 42 14.12 9.44 -2.78
N LEU A 43 14.12 9.88 -1.52
CA LEU A 43 13.44 9.18 -0.43
C LEU A 43 11.91 9.33 -0.59
N SER A 44 11.16 8.25 -0.39
CA SER A 44 9.70 8.22 -0.37
C SER A 44 9.19 7.56 0.90
N VAL A 45 8.04 8.01 1.39
CA VAL A 45 7.46 7.59 2.68
C VAL A 45 6.02 7.09 2.57
N ASP A 46 5.40 7.21 1.39
CA ASP A 46 4.00 6.85 1.17
C ASP A 46 3.86 5.49 0.49
N ILE A 47 2.70 4.82 0.62
CA ILE A 47 2.35 3.63 -0.15
C ILE A 47 1.04 3.90 -0.89
N ASP A 48 1.12 3.96 -2.22
CA ASP A 48 -0.05 4.01 -3.09
C ASP A 48 -0.26 2.67 -3.79
N LEU A 49 -1.41 2.03 -3.52
CA LEU A 49 -1.78 0.74 -4.09
C LEU A 49 -3.03 0.87 -4.97
N PHE A 50 -2.91 0.46 -6.24
CA PHE A 50 -3.99 0.56 -7.22
C PHE A 50 -4.35 -0.83 -7.75
N SER A 51 -5.63 -1.04 -8.06
CA SER A 51 -6.12 -2.26 -8.69
C SER A 51 -6.53 -1.99 -10.14
N THR A 52 -6.40 -2.99 -11.01
CA THR A 52 -7.01 -2.96 -12.35
C THR A 52 -8.39 -3.61 -12.40
N THR A 53 -8.81 -4.24 -11.30
CA THR A 53 -10.13 -4.83 -11.11
C THR A 53 -10.87 -4.16 -9.97
N ASP A 54 -12.20 -4.22 -10.00
CA ASP A 54 -13.00 -3.75 -8.87
C ASP A 54 -12.71 -4.54 -7.59
N PHE A 55 -12.88 -3.87 -6.46
CA PHE A 55 -12.80 -4.46 -5.13
C PHE A 55 -13.85 -3.82 -4.22
N ALA A 56 -14.22 -4.52 -3.15
CA ALA A 56 -15.18 -4.01 -2.16
C ALA A 56 -14.43 -3.20 -1.08
N PRO A 57 -14.59 -1.86 -1.01
CA PRO A 57 -13.78 -1.02 -0.12
C PRO A 57 -14.00 -1.31 1.36
N ASN A 58 -15.26 -1.58 1.76
CA ASN A 58 -15.56 -1.93 3.16
C ASN A 58 -14.87 -3.24 3.56
N SER A 59 -14.91 -4.27 2.72
CA SER A 59 -14.25 -5.55 3.00
C SER A 59 -12.73 -5.42 3.04
N LEU A 60 -12.15 -4.57 2.20
CA LEU A 60 -10.72 -4.27 2.26
C LEU A 60 -10.36 -3.52 3.53
N ALA A 61 -11.15 -2.52 3.92
CA ALA A 61 -10.95 -1.76 5.15
C ALA A 61 -11.00 -2.66 6.39
N ASP A 62 -12.02 -3.52 6.50
CA ASP A 62 -12.14 -4.50 7.58
C ASP A 62 -10.92 -5.44 7.60
N TYR A 63 -10.46 -5.88 6.44
CA TYR A 63 -9.29 -6.76 6.34
C TYR A 63 -8.01 -6.06 6.82
N LEU A 64 -7.78 -4.81 6.39
CA LEU A 64 -6.62 -4.02 6.80
C LEU A 64 -6.63 -3.74 8.31
N GLN A 65 -7.79 -3.38 8.87
CA GLN A 65 -7.93 -3.15 10.31
C GLN A 65 -7.60 -4.42 11.12
N ASN A 66 -8.09 -5.59 10.69
CA ASN A 66 -7.90 -6.84 11.44
C ASN A 66 -6.51 -7.48 11.29
N ASN A 67 -5.79 -7.25 10.19
CA ASN A 67 -4.53 -7.95 9.89
C ASN A 67 -3.29 -7.05 9.94
N TYR A 68 -3.48 -5.74 9.86
CA TYR A 68 -2.40 -4.76 9.84
C TYR A 68 -2.55 -3.68 10.91
N ASP A 69 -3.53 -3.81 11.82
CA ASP A 69 -3.85 -2.80 12.84
C ASP A 69 -4.05 -1.41 12.21
N ALA A 70 -4.65 -1.39 11.01
CA ALA A 70 -4.78 -0.18 10.22
C ALA A 70 -5.89 0.72 10.77
N GLU A 71 -5.60 2.00 11.00
CA GLU A 71 -6.60 3.01 11.28
C GLU A 71 -7.22 3.49 9.96
N ILE A 72 -8.51 3.20 9.77
CA ILE A 72 -9.22 3.58 8.54
C ILE A 72 -9.67 5.04 8.64
N THR A 73 -9.02 5.91 7.86
CA THR A 73 -9.34 7.35 7.83
C THR A 73 -10.50 7.67 6.88
N ARG A 74 -10.61 6.96 5.75
CA ARG A 74 -11.67 7.20 4.76
C ARG A 74 -11.98 5.96 3.92
N ILE A 75 -13.26 5.77 3.62
CA ILE A 75 -13.75 4.83 2.63
C ILE A 75 -14.62 5.59 1.62
N ALA A 76 -14.37 5.41 0.33
CA ALA A 76 -15.19 5.98 -0.75
C ALA A 76 -15.62 4.86 -1.71
N ASN A 77 -16.90 4.46 -1.60
CA ASN A 77 -17.45 3.34 -2.38
C ASN A 77 -17.70 3.68 -3.85
N ASN A 78 -17.89 4.95 -4.20
CA ASN A 78 -18.09 5.38 -5.58
C ASN A 78 -16.79 5.37 -6.41
N THR A 79 -15.63 5.41 -5.76
CA THR A 79 -14.32 5.42 -6.42
C THR A 79 -13.47 4.20 -6.04
N ASN A 80 -14.06 3.23 -5.34
CA ASN A 80 -13.35 2.09 -4.74
C ASN A 80 -12.04 2.52 -4.08
N THR A 81 -12.12 3.36 -3.04
CA THR A 81 -10.93 3.92 -2.37
C THR A 81 -10.99 3.67 -0.88
N VAL A 82 -9.86 3.24 -0.30
CA VAL A 82 -9.63 3.15 1.14
C VAL A 82 -8.38 3.96 1.45
N LEU A 83 -8.46 4.86 2.42
CA LEU A 83 -7.31 5.55 3.00
C LEU A 83 -7.16 5.04 4.43
N ALA A 84 -5.96 4.57 4.76
CA ALA A 84 -5.65 4.02 6.07
C ALA A 84 -4.23 4.42 6.51
N CYS A 85 -4.03 4.48 7.82
CA CYS A 85 -2.72 4.61 8.45
C CYS A 85 -2.32 3.25 9.05
N ILE A 86 -1.07 2.85 8.87
CA ILE A 86 -0.49 1.67 9.52
C ILE A 86 0.78 2.17 10.22
N GLU A 87 0.84 2.04 11.54
CA GLU A 87 2.06 2.35 12.29
C GLU A 87 3.11 1.25 12.04
N VAL A 88 4.32 1.67 11.68
CA VAL A 88 5.47 0.80 11.38
C VAL A 88 6.66 1.11 12.27
#